data_AF-A0A847W4Q7-F1
#
_entry.id   AF-A0A847W4Q7-F1
#
_cell.length_a   1.000
_cell.length_b   1.000
_cell.length_c   1.000
_cell.angle_alpha   90.00
_cell.angle_beta   90.00
_cell.angle_gamma   90.00
#
_symmetry.space_group_name_H-M   'P 1'
#
loop_
_entity.id
_entity.type
_entity.pdbx_description
1 polymer ?
#
loop_
_entity_poly.entity_id
_entity_poly.type
_entity_poly.pdbx_seq_one_letter_code
_entity_poly.pdbx_strand_id
1 'polypeptide(L)' 'MLFIDLQGNVDKIPESIEINVADLNAEDKILIKDIDISEDLTIITDPEAILAVVSSTHI' A
#
# COMPACT_ATOMS: atom_id res chain seq x y z
N MET A 1 -11.02 -8.95 1.25
CA MET A 1 -9.55 -9.15 1.24
C MET A 1 -9.00 -8.29 0.14
N LEU A 2 -8.09 -7.39 0.47
CA LEU A 2 -7.36 -6.60 -0.50
C LEU A 2 -6.03 -7.31 -0.75
N PHE A 3 -5.66 -7.47 -2.02
CA PHE A 3 -4.40 -8.09 -2.43
C PHE A 3 -3.65 -7.10 -3.32
N ILE A 4 -2.33 -7.05 -3.16
CA ILE A 4 -1.44 -6.25 -4.00
C ILE A 4 -0.61 -7.24 -4.81
N ASP A 5 -0.69 -7.13 -6.12
CA ASP A 5 0.09 -7.94 -7.04
C ASP A 5 1.42 -7.24 -7.31
N LEU A 6 2.53 -7.95 -7.01
CA LEU A 6 3.89 -7.48 -7.20
C LEU A 6 4.61 -8.35 -8.23
N GLN A 7 5.45 -7.74 -9.05
CA GLN A 7 6.33 -8.43 -10.00
C GLN A 7 7.77 -7.98 -9.80
N GLY A 8 8.69 -8.94 -9.68
CA GLY A 8 10.11 -8.66 -9.56
C GLY A 8 10.91 -9.90 -9.22
N ASN A 9 12.16 -9.71 -8.80
CA ASN A 9 13.01 -10.83 -8.40
C ASN A 9 12.49 -11.45 -7.09
N VAL A 10 12.40 -12.78 -7.03
CA VAL A 10 11.91 -13.53 -5.86
C VAL A 10 12.67 -13.18 -4.58
N ASP A 11 13.99 -12.97 -4.67
CA ASP A 11 14.83 -12.63 -3.52
C ASP A 11 14.59 -11.20 -3.00
N LYS A 12 13.85 -10.39 -3.75
CA LYS A 12 13.53 -9.00 -3.43
C LYS A 12 12.08 -8.82 -2.99
N ILE A 13 11.23 -9.85 -3.10
CA ILE A 13 9.83 -9.76 -2.69
C ILE A 13 9.79 -9.64 -1.16
N PRO A 14 9.24 -8.54 -0.61
CA PRO A 14 9.16 -8.36 0.83
C PRO A 14 8.10 -9.29 1.43
N GLU A 15 8.35 -9.77 2.65
CA GLU A 15 7.35 -10.52 3.42
C GLU A 15 6.23 -9.62 3.95
N SER A 16 6.53 -8.33 4.18
CA SER A 16 5.59 -7.33 4.66
C SER A 16 5.91 -5.95 4.12
N ILE A 17 4.88 -5.14 3.91
CA ILE A 17 5.00 -3.72 3.53
C ILE A 17 4.52 -2.89 4.71
N GLU A 18 5.36 -1.94 5.16
CA GLU A 18 5.01 -1.00 6.22
C GLU A 18 4.57 0.33 5.61
N ILE A 19 3.51 0.92 6.18
CA ILE A 19 2.95 2.18 5.70
C ILE A 19 2.84 3.12 6.89
N ASN A 20 3.47 4.29 6.75
CA ASN A 20 3.36 5.34 7.76
C ASN A 20 2.00 6.04 7.65
N VAL A 21 1.24 6.00 8.74
CA VAL A 21 -0.09 6.63 8.84
C VAL A 21 -0.13 7.77 9.85
N ALA A 22 1.00 8.16 10.44
CA ALA A 22 1.07 9.11 11.55
C ALA A 22 0.52 10.50 11.19
N ASP A 23 0.68 10.92 9.93
CA ASP A 23 0.27 12.24 9.43
C ASP A 23 -1.08 12.21 8.69
N LEU A 24 -1.79 11.07 8.71
CA LEU A 24 -3.09 10.94 8.03
C LEU A 24 -4.24 11.44 8.90
N ASN A 25 -5.19 12.10 8.27
CA ASN A 25 -6.42 12.59 8.88
C ASN A 25 -7.57 11.63 8.63
N ALA A 26 -8.67 11.84 9.35
CA ALA A 26 -9.91 11.14 9.07
C ALA A 26 -10.34 11.36 7.62
N GLU A 27 -10.86 10.30 6.99
CA GLU A 27 -11.29 10.22 5.60
C GLU A 27 -10.17 10.21 4.56
N ASP A 28 -8.91 10.33 4.97
CA ASP A 28 -7.77 10.16 4.07
C ASP A 28 -7.72 8.73 3.54
N LYS A 29 -7.33 8.61 2.28
CA LYS A 29 -7.22 7.35 1.56
C LYS A 29 -5.76 7.08 1.27
N ILE A 30 -5.34 5.87 1.56
CA ILE A 30 -4.04 5.34 1.14
C ILE A 30 -4.28 4.63 -0.18
N LEU A 31 -3.60 5.06 -1.24
CA LEU A 31 -3.65 4.45 -2.56
C LEU A 31 -2.45 3.53 -2.76
N ILE A 32 -2.54 2.63 -3.73
CA ILE A 32 -1.44 1.72 -4.07
C ILE A 32 -0.17 2.48 -4.45
N LYS A 33 -0.29 3.61 -5.16
CA LYS A 33 0.85 4.45 -5.52
C LYS A 33 1.56 5.13 -4.34
N ASP A 34 0.90 5.21 -3.19
CA ASP A 34 1.48 5.83 -1.99
C ASP A 34 2.38 4.84 -1.23
N ILE A 35 2.44 3.59 -1.69
CA ILE A 35 3.28 2.55 -1.11
C ILE A 35 4.70 2.68 -1.66
N ASP A 36 5.65 2.83 -0.75
CA ASP A 36 7.07 2.77 -1.08
C ASP A 36 7.49 1.30 -1.23
N ILE A 37 7.88 0.92 -2.46
CA ILE A 37 8.45 -0.38 -2.75
C ILE A 37 9.82 -0.20 -3.40
N SER A 38 10.71 -1.17 -3.18
CA SER A 38 12.04 -1.16 -3.79
C SER A 38 11.97 -0.97 -5.31
N GLU A 39 12.87 -0.16 -5.86
CA GLU A 39 12.95 0.18 -7.30
C GLU A 39 13.05 -1.03 -8.24
N ASP A 40 13.48 -2.19 -7.72
CA ASP A 40 13.58 -3.47 -8.43
C ASP A 40 12.24 -4.24 -8.53
N LEU A 41 11.15 -3.69 -7.97
CA LEU A 41 9.83 -4.30 -7.94
C LEU A 41 8.81 -3.42 -8.67
N THR A 42 7.87 -4.04 -9.35
CA THR A 42 6.77 -3.39 -10.07
C THR A 42 5.44 -3.78 -9.44
N ILE A 43 4.62 -2.78 -9.10
CA ILE A 43 3.23 -3.04 -8.71
C ILE A 43 2.40 -3.22 -9.97
N ILE A 44 1.67 -4.33 -10.05
CA ILE A 44 0.79 -4.65 -11.18
C ILE A 44 -0.64 -4.17 -10.91
N THR A 45 -1.03 -4.12 -9.64
CA THR A 45 -2.32 -3.57 -9.21
C THR A 45 -2.45 -2.11 -9.62
N ASP A 46 -3.68 -1.68 -9.93
CA ASP A 46 -3.98 -0.30 -10.29
C ASP A 46 -3.44 0.69 -9.24
N PRO A 47 -2.58 1.66 -9.62
CA PRO A 47 -1.98 2.62 -8.69
C PRO A 47 -3.01 3.52 -7.99
N GLU A 48 -4.20 3.71 -8.58
CA GLU A 48 -5.30 4.49 -8.02
C GLU A 48 -6.25 3.63 -7.17
N ALA A 49 -6.00 2.33 -7.03
CA ALA A 49 -6.79 1.48 -6.14
C ALA A 49 -6.60 1.90 -4.67
N ILE A 50 -7.70 1.88 -3.92
CA ILE A 50 -7.71 2.24 -2.50
C ILE A 50 -7.23 1.04 -1.69
N LEU A 51 -6.10 1.20 -1.00
CA LEU A 51 -5.55 0.23 -0.08
C LEU A 51 -6.30 0.26 1.26
N ALA A 52 -6.44 1.45 1.81
CA ALA A 52 -7.07 1.68 3.12
C ALA A 52 -7.69 3.08 3.18
N VAL A 53 -8.68 3.23 4.05
CA VAL A 53 -9.32 4.52 4.35
C VAL A 53 -9.25 4.74 5.84
N VAL A 54 -8.71 5.88 6.26
CA VAL A 54 -8.64 6.26 7.67
C VAL A 54 -10.03 6.67 8.11
N SER A 55 -10.62 5.94 9.06
CA SER A 55 -11.88 6.32 9.68
C SER A 55 -11.64 6.93 11.04
N SER A 56 -12.35 8.02 11.35
CA SER A 56 -12.42 8.59 12.70
C SER A 56 -13.22 7.74 13.69
N THR A 57 -13.84 6.67 13.21
CA THR A 57 -14.71 5.81 14.02
C THR A 57 -13.86 4.74 14.70
N HIS A 58 -13.68 4.86 16.02
CA HIS A 58 -13.27 3.74 16.86
C HIS A 58 -14.37 2.68 16.77
N ILE A 59 -14.10 1.54 16.14
CA ILE A 59 -14.98 0.36 16.15
C ILE A 59 -14.53 -0.56 17.28
#